data_AF-A0A482UT60-F1
#
_entry.id   AF-A0A482UT60-F1
#
_cell.length_a   1.000
_cell.length_b   1.000
_cell.length_c   1.000
_cell.angle_alpha   90.00
_cell.angle_beta   90.00
_cell.angle_gamma   90.00
#
_symmetry.space_group_name_H-M   'P 1'
#
loop_
_entity.id
_entity.type
_entity.pdbx_description
1 polymer ?
#
loop_
_entity_poly.entity_id
_entity_poly.type
_entity_poly.pdbx_seq_one_letter_code
_entity_poly.pdbx_strand_id
1 'polypeptide(L)' 'MKRVVERTKQIKVGHPLDPTVMMGAQASEEQMKKICQYLEIGKNEGAEVLCGGGVNK' A
#
# COMPACT_ATOMS: atom_id res chain seq x y z
N MET A 1 1.98 -7.63 -16.22
CA MET A 1 2.20 -7.47 -14.77
C MET A 1 3.44 -6.63 -14.42
N LYS A 2 4.62 -6.93 -14.98
CA LYS A 2 5.89 -6.19 -14.74
C LYS A 2 5.77 -4.65 -14.76
N ARG A 3 5.19 -4.07 -15.82
CA ARG A 3 5.00 -2.61 -15.95
C ARG A 3 4.17 -1.98 -14.83
N VAL A 4 3.16 -2.70 -14.32
CA VAL A 4 2.31 -2.20 -13.23
C VAL A 4 3.10 -2.20 -11.92
N VAL A 5 3.78 -3.30 -11.62
CA VAL A 5 4.63 -3.44 -10.42
C VAL A 5 5.72 -2.35 -10.41
N GLU A 6 6.39 -2.13 -11.54
CA GLU A 6 7.40 -1.08 -11.68
C GLU A 6 6.82 0.32 -11.41
N ARG A 7 5.65 0.63 -11.99
CA ARG A 7 5.01 1.94 -11.76
C ARG A 7 4.55 2.12 -10.31
N THR A 8 3.99 1.09 -9.69
CA THR A 8 3.54 1.14 -8.29
C THR A 8 4.69 1.37 -7.33
N LYS A 9 5.87 0.75 -7.58
CA LYS A 9 7.08 0.97 -6.78
C LYS A 9 7.62 2.41 -6.82
N GLN A 10 7.23 3.22 -7.81
CA GLN A 10 7.64 4.62 -7.93
C GLN A 10 6.69 5.60 -7.22
N ILE A 11 5.62 5.10 -6.58
CA ILE A 11 4.70 5.96 -5.83
C ILE A 11 5.40 6.46 -4.57
N LYS A 12 5.54 7.78 -4.47
CA LYS A 12 6.05 8.45 -3.26
C LYS A 12 4.91 8.65 -2.27
N VAL A 13 5.04 8.05 -1.09
CA VAL A 13 4.11 8.22 0.04
C VAL A 13 4.72 9.18 1.04
N GLY A 14 3.95 10.14 1.57
CA GLY A 14 4.49 11.10 2.52
C GLY A 14 3.53 12.20 2.92
N HIS A 15 4.08 13.33 3.34
CA HIS A 15 3.30 14.48 3.80
C HIS A 15 2.51 15.11 2.64
N PRO A 16 1.20 15.40 2.82
CA PRO A 16 0.34 15.87 1.72
C PRO A 16 0.70 17.28 1.20
N LEU A 17 1.50 18.05 1.94
CA LEU A 17 2.00 19.36 1.50
C LEU A 17 3.29 19.29 0.65
N ASP A 18 3.95 18.13 0.56
CA ASP A 18 5.09 17.96 -0.33
C ASP A 18 4.58 17.75 -1.77
N PRO A 19 4.91 18.64 -2.72
CA PRO A 19 4.42 18.55 -4.10
C PRO A 19 4.98 17.33 -4.87
N THR A 20 6.00 16.65 -4.33
CA THR A 20 6.58 15.44 -4.91
C THR A 20 5.91 14.16 -4.40
N VAL A 21 5.10 14.26 -3.35
CA VAL A 21 4.33 13.13 -2.80
C VAL A 21 3.11 12.86 -3.66
N MET A 22 2.88 11.58 -3.92
CA MET A 22 1.77 11.10 -4.77
C MET A 22 0.61 10.53 -3.94
N MET A 23 0.87 10.14 -2.70
CA MET A 23 -0.11 9.49 -1.83
C MET A 23 0.11 9.85 -0.37
N GLY A 24 -0.97 10.19 0.35
CA GLY A 24 -0.95 10.50 1.77
C GLY A 24 -1.15 9.30 2.68
N ALA A 25 -1.30 9.58 3.98
CA ALA A 25 -1.60 8.58 5.00
C ALA A 25 -3.04 8.03 4.88
N GLN A 26 -3.29 6.91 5.56
CA GLN A 26 -4.66 6.43 5.79
C GLN A 26 -5.39 7.37 6.76
N ALA A 27 -6.71 7.53 6.60
CA ALA A 27 -7.47 8.51 7.38
C ALA A 27 -7.68 8.11 8.85
N SER A 28 -7.62 6.81 9.17
CA SER A 28 -7.75 6.32 10.54
C SER A 28 -7.00 5.00 10.76
N GLU A 29 -6.70 4.71 12.03
CA GLU A 29 -6.16 3.40 12.42
C GLU A 29 -7.13 2.25 12.10
N GLU A 30 -8.44 2.48 12.23
CA GLU A 30 -9.45 1.46 11.93
C GLU A 30 -9.41 1.06 10.46
N GLN A 31 -9.35 2.03 9.54
CA GLN A 31 -9.18 1.75 8.11
C GLN A 31 -7.88 1.00 7.85
N MET A 32 -6.78 1.43 8.46
CA MET A 32 -5.49 0.75 8.31
C MET A 32 -5.56 -0.71 8.77
N LYS A 33 -6.14 -0.98 9.94
CA LYS A 33 -6.34 -2.35 10.47
C LYS A 33 -7.19 -3.20 9.53
N LYS A 34 -8.28 -2.65 9.01
CA LYS A 34 -9.16 -3.33 8.06
C LYS A 34 -8.44 -3.68 6.76
N ILE A 35 -7.65 -2.76 6.20
CA ILE A 35 -6.85 -3.02 5.00
C ILE A 35 -5.81 -4.12 5.26
N CYS A 36 -5.12 -4.08 6.40
CA CYS A 36 -4.15 -5.11 6.77
C CYS A 36 -4.80 -6.50 6.90
N GLN A 37 -6.01 -6.58 7.47
CA GLN A 37 -6.75 -7.84 7.55
C GLN A 37 -7.04 -8.43 6.17
N TYR A 38 -7.46 -7.63 5.20
CA TYR A 38 -7.68 -8.12 3.83
C TYR A 38 -6.40 -8.60 3.14
N LEU A 39 -5.27 -7.94 3.40
CA LEU A 39 -3.97 -8.40 2.89
C LEU A 39 -3.60 -9.79 3.44
N GLU A 40 -3.86 -10.03 4.73
CA GLU A 40 -3.63 -11.34 5.34
C GLU A 40 -4.60 -12.41 4.85
N ILE A 41 -5.89 -12.07 4.68
CA ILE A 41 -6.87 -12.99 4.06
C ILE A 41 -6.37 -13.45 2.69
N GLY A 42 -5.96 -12.51 1.82
CA GLY A 42 -5.46 -12.85 0.49
C GLY A 42 -4.25 -13.77 0.53
N LYS A 43 -3.27 -13.50 1.41
CA LYS A 43 -2.10 -14.39 1.58
C LYS A 43 -2.50 -15.78 2.05
N ASN A 44 -3.42 -15.88 3.02
CA ASN A 44 -3.90 -17.15 3.56
C ASN A 44 -4.67 -17.97 2.51
N GLU A 45 -5.32 -17.31 1.56
CA GLU A 45 -5.99 -17.93 0.42
C GLU A 45 -5.03 -18.28 -0.73
N GLY A 46 -3.74 -17.99 -0.61
CA GLY A 46 -2.70 -18.32 -1.58
C GLY A 46 -2.37 -17.22 -2.59
N ALA A 47 -2.81 -15.99 -2.35
CA ALA A 47 -2.44 -14.86 -3.21
C ALA A 47 -0.98 -14.45 -3.04
N GLU A 48 -0.32 -14.15 -4.17
CA GLU A 48 1.04 -13.62 -4.19
C GLU A 48 1.03 -12.07 -4.16
N VAL A 49 1.74 -11.48 -3.20
CA VAL A 49 1.92 -10.02 -3.13
C VAL A 49 3.13 -9.62 -3.97
N LEU A 50 2.86 -9.01 -5.14
CA LEU A 50 3.91 -8.63 -6.09
C LEU A 50 4.66 -7.34 -5.71
N CYS A 51 4.04 -6.44 -4.94
CA CYS A 51 4.68 -5.24 -4.36
C CYS A 51 3.82 -4.62 -3.24
N GLY A 52 4.47 -3.98 -2.27
CA GLY A 52 3.79 -3.34 -1.14
C GLY A 52 3.21 -4.37 -0.17
N GLY A 53 1.98 -4.17 0.28
CA GLY A 53 1.29 -5.10 1.18
C GLY A 53 1.76 -5.05 2.65
N GLY A 54 2.47 -3.99 3.03
CA GLY A 54 2.86 -3.70 4.42
C GLY A 54 2.48 -2.27 4.80
N VAL A 55 2.49 -2.00 6.11
CA VAL A 55 2.26 -0.65 6.64
C VAL A 55 3.50 0.21 6.39
N ASN A 56 3.32 1.37 5.77
CA ASN A 56 4.39 2.35 5.60
C ASN A 56 4.84 2.86 6.98
N LYS A 57 6.16 2.91 7.19
CA LYS A 57 6.79 3.45 8.40
C LYS A 57 7.38 4.82 8.14
#